data_AF-A0AA95F150-F1
#
_entry.id   AF-A0AA95F150-F1
#
_cell.length_a   1.000
_cell.length_b   1.000
_cell.length_c   1.000
_cell.angle_alpha   90.00
_cell.angle_beta   90.00
_cell.angle_gamma   90.00
#
_symmetry.space_group_name_H-M   'P 1'
#
loop_
_entity.id
_entity.type
_entity.pdbx_description
1 polymer ?
#
loop_
_entity_poly.entity_id
_entity_poly.type
_entity_poly.pdbx_seq_one_letter_code
_entity_poly.pdbx_strand_id
1 'polypeptide(L)' 'MGARTRRFVATIGVLLFLTFWVWGAVSINDVLPNIWWLDLLFFAVAGIGWGIPLIPMLRWAERDPDAK' A
#
# COMPACT_ATOMS: atom_id res chain seq x y z
N MET A 1 1.77 -14.98 19.51
CA MET A 1 2.06 -15.32 18.10
C MET A 1 3.55 -15.14 17.86
N GLY A 2 4.24 -16.13 17.31
CA GLY A 2 5.68 -16.01 17.03
C GLY A 2 5.98 -14.90 16.03
N ALA A 3 7.15 -14.25 16.16
CA ALA A 3 7.58 -13.16 15.30
C ALA A 3 7.51 -13.50 13.79
N ARG A 4 7.73 -14.78 13.43
CA ARG A 4 7.63 -15.28 12.05
C ARG A 4 6.19 -15.21 11.49
N THR A 5 5.17 -15.54 12.29
CA THR A 5 3.76 -15.48 11.86
C THR A 5 3.31 -14.04 11.66
N ARG A 6 3.71 -13.12 12.54
CA ARG A 6 3.40 -11.68 12.41
C ARG A 6 3.98 -11.08 11.12
N ARG A 7 5.24 -11.42 10.80
CA ARG A 7 5.88 -11.01 9.54
C ARG A 7 5.15 -11.57 8.33
N PHE A 8 4.76 -12.84 8.34
CA PHE A 8 4.00 -13.45 7.24
C PHE A 8 2.64 -12.78 7.01
N VAL A 9 1.88 -12.53 8.08
CA VAL A 9 0.59 -11.83 8.00
C VAL A 9 0.76 -10.40 7.51
N ALA A 10 1.80 -9.70 7.97
CA ALA A 10 2.11 -8.36 7.48
C ALA A 10 2.45 -8.36 5.98
N THR A 11 3.26 -9.30 5.50
CA THR A 11 3.58 -9.43 4.07
C THR A 11 2.32 -9.71 3.24
N ILE A 12 1.50 -10.68 3.65
CA ILE A 12 0.23 -11.00 2.97
C ILE A 12 -0.67 -9.76 2.93
N GLY A 13 -0.79 -9.07 4.05
CA GLY A 13 -1.62 -7.86 4.14
C GLY A 13 -1.11 -6.73 3.26
N VAL A 14 0.21 -6.52 3.18
CA VAL A 14 0.83 -5.53 2.27
C VAL A 14 0.54 -5.89 0.81
N LEU A 15 0.68 -7.16 0.44
CA LEU A 15 0.38 -7.60 -0.93
C LEU A 15 -1.10 -7.38 -1.28
N LEU A 16 -2.02 -7.78 -0.41
CA LEU A 16 -3.45 -7.55 -0.61
C LEU A 16 -3.79 -6.06 -0.71
N PHE A 17 -3.20 -5.24 0.17
CA PHE A 17 -3.37 -3.79 0.15
C PHE A 17 -2.88 -3.19 -1.17
N LEU A 18 -1.67 -3.56 -1.61
CA LEU A 18 -1.11 -3.09 -2.87
C LEU A 18 -1.95 -3.51 -4.08
N THR A 19 -2.40 -4.76 -4.11
CA THR A 19 -3.29 -5.25 -5.17
C THR A 19 -4.57 -4.43 -5.21
N PHE A 20 -5.21 -4.20 -4.05
CA PHE A 20 -6.44 -3.41 -3.98
C PHE A 20 -6.20 -1.94 -4.35
N TRP A 21 -5.08 -1.35 -3.93
CA TRP A 21 -4.69 0.02 -4.24
C TRP A 21 -4.50 0.24 -5.74
N VAL A 22 -3.72 -0.63 -6.39
CA VAL A 22 -3.48 -0.56 -7.84
C VAL A 22 -4.77 -0.78 -8.60
N TRP A 23 -5.57 -1.78 -8.21
CA TRP A 23 -6.86 -2.03 -8.83
C TRP A 23 -7.80 -0.82 -8.72
N GLY A 24 -7.94 -0.25 -7.52
CA GLY A 24 -8.74 0.96 -7.31
C GLY A 24 -8.22 2.16 -8.10
N ALA A 25 -6.90 2.36 -8.16
CA ALA A 25 -6.30 3.44 -8.93
C ALA A 25 -6.61 3.31 -10.44
N VAL A 26 -6.45 2.13 -11.02
CA VAL A 26 -6.76 1.88 -12.44
C VAL A 26 -8.25 2.04 -12.71
N SER A 27 -9.12 1.46 -11.86
CA SER A 27 -10.57 1.60 -12.03
C SER A 27 -11.07 3.04 -11.90
N ILE A 28 -10.42 3.86 -11.07
CA ILE A 28 -10.71 5.30 -11.00
C ILE A 28 -10.21 5.99 -12.28
N ASN A 29 -9.00 5.68 -12.74
CA ASN A 29 -8.47 6.27 -13.97
C ASN A 29 -9.37 6.00 -15.20
N ASP A 30 -10.00 4.82 -15.29
CA ASP A 30 -10.93 4.46 -16.36
C ASP A 30 -12.17 5.39 -16.46
N VAL A 31 -12.58 6.03 -15.35
CA VAL A 31 -13.68 7.00 -15.34
C VAL A 31 -13.21 8.45 -15.47
N LEU A 32 -11.90 8.72 -15.43
CA LEU A 32 -11.38 10.06 -15.63
C LEU A 32 -11.40 10.45 -17.12
N PRO A 33 -11.54 11.75 -17.43
CA PRO A 33 -11.39 12.26 -18.80
C PRO A 33 -10.02 11.89 -19.38
N ASN A 34 -10.00 11.44 -20.65
CA ASN A 34 -8.78 11.04 -21.35
C ASN A 34 -7.89 12.26 -21.67
N ILE A 35 -7.12 12.69 -20.68
CA ILE A 35 -6.26 13.87 -20.73
C ILE A 35 -4.90 13.50 -20.15
N TRP A 36 -3.86 13.53 -20.98
CA TRP A 36 -2.52 13.03 -20.67
C TRP A 36 -1.91 13.59 -19.36
N TRP A 37 -2.14 14.86 -19.03
CA TRP A 37 -1.57 15.47 -17.82
C TRP A 37 -2.32 15.07 -16.56
N LEU A 38 -3.60 14.71 -16.69
CA LEU A 38 -4.44 14.26 -15.59
C LEU A 38 -4.02 12.86 -15.15
N ASP A 39 -3.73 11.98 -16.10
CA ASP A 39 -3.12 10.67 -15.83
C ASP A 39 -1.78 10.83 -15.14
N LEU A 40 -0.93 11.75 -15.61
CA LEU A 40 0.37 12.04 -14.99
C LEU A 40 0.20 12.45 -13.53
N LEU A 41 -0.67 13.41 -13.24
CA LEU A 41 -0.92 13.90 -11.88
C LEU A 41 -1.53 12.80 -11.00
N PHE A 42 -2.52 12.08 -11.54
CA PHE A 42 -3.22 11.02 -10.83
C PHE A 42 -2.27 9.89 -10.44
N PHE A 43 -1.49 9.36 -11.39
CA PHE A 43 -0.52 8.30 -11.12
C PHE A 43 0.68 8.79 -10.28
N ALA A 44 1.09 10.06 -10.39
CA ALA A 44 2.12 10.62 -9.49
C ALA A 44 1.64 10.64 -8.03
N VAL A 45 0.41 11.09 -7.79
CA VAL A 45 -0.18 11.11 -6.43
C VAL A 45 -0.44 9.68 -5.95
N ALA A 46 -1.03 8.82 -6.77
CA ALA A 46 -1.28 7.42 -6.42
C ALA A 46 0.03 6.65 -6.14
N GLY A 47 1.10 6.97 -6.88
CA GLY A 47 2.44 6.40 -6.73
C GLY A 47 3.23 6.90 -5.53
N ILE A 48 2.85 8.03 -4.93
CA ILE A 48 3.45 8.52 -3.67
C ILE A 48 2.57 8.14 -2.47
N GLY A 49 1.25 8.18 -2.64
CA GLY A 49 0.27 8.00 -1.58
C GLY A 49 0.24 6.59 -0.98
N TRP A 50 0.57 5.55 -1.75
CA TRP A 50 0.51 4.16 -1.28
C TRP A 50 1.51 3.85 -0.14
N GLY A 51 2.61 4.60 -0.03
CA GLY A 51 3.61 4.39 1.02
C GLY A 51 3.13 4.76 2.42
N ILE A 52 2.22 5.72 2.54
CA ILE A 52 1.65 6.19 3.81
C ILE A 52 1.02 5.04 4.62
N PRO A 53 0.12 4.22 4.05
CA PRO A 53 -0.48 3.08 4.74
C PRO A 53 0.48 1.89 4.97
N LEU A 54 1.59 1.75 4.22
CA LEU A 54 2.57 0.68 4.50
C LEU A 54 3.36 0.90 5.78
N ILE A 55 3.72 2.15 6.09
CA ILE A 55 4.55 2.50 7.25
C ILE A 55 4.00 1.94 8.58
N PRO A 56 2.73 2.13 8.96
CA PRO A 56 2.19 1.58 10.21
C PRO A 56 2.16 0.05 10.21
N MET A 57 1.90 -0.58 9.06
CA MET A 57 1.82 -2.03 8.91
C MET A 57 3.19 -2.70 9.08
N LEU A 58 4.22 -2.12 8.45
CA LEU A 58 5.61 -2.55 8.60
C LEU A 58 6.12 -2.32 10.03
N ARG A 59 5.82 -1.15 10.63
CA ARG A 59 6.15 -0.88 12.05
C ARG A 59 5.49 -1.87 13.00
N TRP A 60 4.26 -2.29 12.72
CA TRP A 60 3.60 -3.35 13.49
C TRP A 60 4.26 -4.71 13.25
N ALA A 61 4.75 -5.01 12.05
CA ALA A 61 5.46 -6.26 11.77
C ALA A 61 6.83 -6.32 12.46
N GLU A 62 7.52 -5.18 12.53
CA GLU A 62 8.87 -5.02 13.11
C GLU A 62 8.88 -4.80 14.62
N ARG A 63 7.73 -4.51 15.24
CA ARG A 63 7.62 -4.30 16.69
C ARG A 63 8.00 -5.57 17.46
N ASP A 64 9.28 -5.76 17.75
CA ASP A 64 9.75 -6.82 18.62
C ASP A 64 9.23 -6.56 20.05
N PRO A 65 8.58 -7.54 20.72
CA PRO A 65 8.13 -7.39 22.10
C PRO A 65 9.29 -7.17 23.09
N ASP A 66 10.53 -7.44 22.69
CA ASP A 66 11.74 -7.42 23.53
C ASP A 66 12.57 -6.13 23.42
N ALA A 67 12.02 -5.03 22.87
CA ALA A 67 12.63 -3.71 23.02
C ALA A 67 12.47 -3.24 24.49
N LYS A 68 13.39 -3.70 25.35
CA LYS A 68 13.70 -3.08 26.65
C LYS A 68 14.36 -1.71 26.43
#